data_AF-A0A1Z5SDH1-F1
#
_entry.id   AF-A0A1Z5SDH1-F1
#
_cell.length_a   1.000
_cell.length_b   1.000
_cell.length_c   1.000
_cell.angle_alpha   90.00
_cell.angle_beta   90.00
_cell.angle_gamma   90.00
#
_symmetry.space_group_name_H-M   'P 1'
#
loop_
_entity.id
_entity.type
_entity.pdbx_description
1 polymer ?
#
loop_
_entity_poly.entity_id
_entity_poly.type
_entity_poly.pdbx_seq_one_letter_code
_entity_poly.pdbx_strand_id
1 'polypeptide(L)'
;MRLINLKTAAYSIIAIMLLTIVFHILIITGVIPYEITWGGRLKSYEDMIRFETVSILVNITVILIVAAHMRWVPFYIDTRITRIALWLLIIMFLLNTVGNIVAKTALEKHSGY
;
A
#
# COMPACT_ATOMS: atom_id res chain seq x y z
N MET A 1 15.16 -8.82 22.29
CA MET A 1 14.75 -7.39 22.34
C MET A 1 13.42 -7.26 21.60
N ARG A 2 12.29 -7.00 22.28
CA ARG A 2 11.04 -6.60 21.61
C ARG A 2 11.08 -5.08 21.49
N LEU A 3 11.40 -4.56 20.30
CA LEU A 3 11.55 -3.12 20.08
C LEU A 3 10.20 -2.38 20.11
N ILE A 4 9.09 -3.06 19.82
CA ILE A 4 7.75 -2.47 19.71
C ILE A 4 6.69 -3.42 20.31
N ASN A 5 5.70 -2.87 21.00
CA ASN A 5 4.54 -3.64 21.49
C ASN A 5 3.66 -4.06 20.31
N LEU A 6 3.16 -5.31 20.32
CA LEU A 6 2.28 -5.87 19.28
C LEU A 6 1.04 -4.99 19.03
N LYS A 7 0.43 -4.46 20.09
CA LYS A 7 -0.74 -3.56 19.97
C LYS A 7 -0.35 -2.28 19.24
N THR A 8 0.77 -1.67 19.62
CA THR A 8 1.29 -0.47 18.96
C THR A 8 1.58 -0.74 17.50
N ALA A 9 2.25 -1.85 17.17
CA ALA A 9 2.50 -2.24 15.78
C ALA A 9 1.21 -2.41 14.97
N ALA A 10 0.20 -3.09 15.52
CA ALA A 10 -1.09 -3.27 14.86
C ALA A 10 -1.82 -1.94 14.61
N TYR A 11 -1.90 -1.07 15.62
CA TYR A 11 -2.48 0.26 15.46
C TYR A 11 -1.72 1.11 14.43
N SER A 12 -0.39 1.11 14.46
CA SER A 12 0.43 1.84 13.50
C SER A 12 0.21 1.36 12.06
N ILE A 13 0.17 0.03 11.84
CA ILE A 13 -0.09 -0.52 10.50
C ILE A 13 -1.48 -0.08 10.02
N ILE A 14 -2.52 -0.26 10.83
CA ILE A 14 -3.89 0.13 10.47
C ILE A 14 -3.98 1.64 10.18
N ALA A 15 -3.36 2.48 11.00
CA ALA A 15 -3.34 3.93 10.79
C ALA A 15 -2.70 4.30 9.45
N ILE A 16 -1.57 3.67 9.08
CA ILE A 16 -0.90 3.90 7.80
C ILE A 16 -1.78 3.42 6.62
N MET A 17 -2.41 2.24 6.73
CA MET A 17 -3.32 1.75 5.69
C MET A 17 -4.53 2.68 5.50
N LEU A 18 -5.11 3.20 6.59
CA LEU A 18 -6.22 4.16 6.53
C LEU A 18 -5.81 5.47 5.86
N LEU A 19 -4.65 6.04 6.23
CA LEU A 19 -4.11 7.22 5.56
C LEU A 19 -3.87 6.98 4.06
N THR A 20 -3.41 5.78 3.71
CA THR A 20 -3.18 5.39 2.31
C THR A 20 -4.49 5.26 1.54
N ILE A 21 -5.54 4.70 2.15
CA ILE A 21 -6.90 4.68 1.57
C ILE A 21 -7.42 6.09 1.33
N VAL A 22 -7.26 7.00 2.30
CA VAL A 22 -7.64 8.41 2.12
C VAL A 22 -6.90 9.03 0.93
N PHE A 23 -5.60 8.78 0.79
CA PHE A 23 -4.81 9.23 -0.35
C PHE A 23 -5.37 8.71 -1.69
N HIS A 24 -5.70 7.42 -1.80
CA HIS A 24 -6.32 6.85 -3.00
C HIS A 24 -7.70 7.48 -3.31
N ILE A 25 -8.50 7.76 -2.30
CA ILE A 25 -9.79 8.45 -2.48
C ILE A 25 -9.58 9.89 -3.01
N LEU A 26 -8.56 10.60 -2.52
CA LEU A 26 -8.23 11.94 -3.00
C LEU A 26 -7.80 11.93 -4.48
N ILE A 27 -7.17 10.85 -4.95
CA ILE A 27 -6.82 10.67 -6.38
C ILE A 27 -8.09 10.43 -7.20
N ILE A 28 -8.94 9.49 -6.77
CA ILE A 28 -10.20 9.16 -7.48
C ILE A 28 -11.12 10.38 -7.57
N THR A 29 -11.15 11.22 -6.53
CA THR A 29 -11.96 12.45 -6.49
C THR A 29 -11.34 13.62 -7.25
N GLY A 30 -10.13 13.45 -7.80
CA GLY A 30 -9.44 14.48 -8.58
C GLY A 30 -8.83 15.61 -7.73
N VAL A 31 -8.81 15.48 -6.40
CA VAL A 31 -8.11 16.42 -5.51
C VAL A 31 -6.60 16.32 -5.72
N ILE A 32 -6.10 15.11 -5.97
CA ILE A 32 -4.69 14.84 -6.29
C ILE A 32 -4.61 14.34 -7.75
N PRO A 33 -3.79 14.96 -8.61
CA PRO A 33 -3.60 14.51 -9.99
C PRO A 33 -3.02 13.10 -10.02
N TYR A 34 -3.64 12.18 -10.76
CA TYR A 34 -3.19 10.78 -10.78
C TYR A 34 -1.87 10.60 -11.52
N GLU A 35 -1.47 11.55 -12.37
CA GLU A 35 -0.25 11.53 -13.18
C GLU A 35 1.03 11.49 -12.33
N ILE A 36 0.98 11.96 -11.08
CA ILE A 36 2.12 11.91 -10.17
C ILE A 36 2.26 10.56 -9.45
N THR A 37 1.29 9.66 -9.62
CA THR A 37 1.26 8.35 -8.98
C THR A 37 1.77 7.26 -9.91
N TRP A 38 2.14 6.11 -9.35
CA TRP A 38 2.67 4.96 -10.10
C TRP A 38 3.86 5.28 -11.02
N GLY A 39 4.66 6.29 -10.66
CA GLY A 39 5.78 6.76 -11.47
C GLY A 39 5.37 7.32 -12.83
N GLY A 40 4.16 7.89 -12.95
CA GLY A 40 3.65 8.47 -14.20
C GLY A 40 3.19 7.45 -15.23
N ARG A 41 2.93 6.20 -14.81
CA ARG A 41 2.56 5.10 -15.73
C ARG A 41 1.09 5.04 -16.08
N LEU A 42 0.22 5.69 -15.31
CA LEU A 42 -1.22 5.75 -15.57
C LEU A 42 -1.48 6.65 -16.79
N LYS A 43 -1.98 6.07 -17.88
CA LYS A 43 -2.17 6.79 -19.16
C LYS A 43 -3.60 7.25 -19.40
N SER A 44 -4.54 6.75 -18.60
CA SER A 44 -5.96 7.03 -18.78
C SER A 44 -6.68 7.09 -17.43
N TYR A 45 -7.84 7.76 -17.42
CA TYR A 45 -8.75 7.75 -16.29
C TYR A 45 -9.20 6.33 -15.93
N GLU A 46 -9.36 5.44 -16.91
CA GLU A 46 -9.72 4.05 -16.66
C GLU A 46 -8.59 3.29 -15.95
N ASP A 47 -7.33 3.52 -16.35
CA ASP A 47 -6.17 2.96 -15.64
C ASP A 47 -6.12 3.46 -14.20
N MET A 48 -6.32 4.76 -13.98
CA MET A 48 -6.40 5.33 -12.64
C MET A 48 -7.46 4.60 -11.80
N ILE A 49 -8.71 4.54 -12.26
CA ILE A 49 -9.78 3.89 -11.49
C ILE A 49 -9.43 2.44 -11.15
N ARG A 50 -8.88 1.67 -12.11
CA ARG A 50 -8.49 0.27 -11.87
C ARG A 50 -7.39 0.16 -10.82
N PHE A 51 -6.30 0.89 -10.97
CA PHE A 51 -5.14 0.82 -10.06
C PHE A 51 -5.49 1.32 -8.66
N GLU A 52 -6.21 2.43 -8.56
CA GLU A 52 -6.61 3.00 -7.27
C GLU A 52 -7.62 2.08 -6.56
N THR A 53 -8.56 1.48 -7.28
CA THR A 53 -9.50 0.50 -6.70
C THR A 53 -8.79 -0.74 -6.16
N VAL A 54 -7.85 -1.32 -6.93
CA VAL A 54 -7.04 -2.45 -6.48
C VAL A 54 -6.25 -2.09 -5.22
N SER A 55 -5.68 -0.88 -5.17
CA SER A 55 -4.89 -0.42 -4.02
C SER A 55 -5.74 -0.27 -2.77
N ILE A 56 -6.95 0.27 -2.89
CA ILE A 56 -7.91 0.36 -1.78
C ILE A 56 -8.27 -1.04 -1.29
N LEU A 57 -8.58 -1.98 -2.19
CA LEU A 57 -8.92 -3.36 -1.82
C LEU A 57 -7.76 -4.07 -1.09
N VAL A 58 -6.53 -3.88 -1.54
CA VAL A 58 -5.34 -4.42 -0.87
C VAL A 58 -5.19 -3.83 0.53
N ASN A 59 -5.30 -2.51 0.69
CA ASN A 59 -5.20 -1.87 2.01
C ASN A 59 -6.31 -2.34 2.98
N ILE A 60 -7.56 -2.46 2.50
CA ILE A 60 -8.67 -3.02 3.31
C ILE A 60 -8.37 -4.46 3.72
N THR A 61 -7.87 -5.29 2.79
CA THR A 61 -7.51 -6.68 3.07
C THR A 61 -6.46 -6.77 4.18
N VAL A 62 -5.46 -5.90 4.15
CA VAL A 62 -4.41 -5.82 5.18
C VAL A 62 -4.98 -5.41 6.53
N ILE A 63 -5.85 -4.40 6.56
CA ILE A 63 -6.55 -3.99 7.78
C ILE A 63 -7.31 -5.16 8.40
N LEU A 64 -8.08 -5.90 7.60
CA LEU A 64 -8.85 -7.06 8.06
C LEU A 64 -7.95 -8.17 8.59
N ILE A 65 -6.82 -8.44 7.93
CA ILE A 65 -5.84 -9.45 8.37
C ILE A 65 -5.23 -9.06 9.71
N VAL A 66 -4.81 -7.79 9.88
CA VAL A 66 -4.24 -7.31 11.15
C VAL A 66 -5.30 -7.32 12.26
N ALA A 67 -6.53 -6.87 11.97
CA ALA A 67 -7.63 -6.88 12.93
C ALA A 67 -8.00 -8.31 13.36
N ALA A 68 -8.03 -9.27 12.44
CA ALA A 68 -8.28 -10.68 12.73
C ALA A 68 -7.15 -11.29 13.57
N HIS A 69 -5.89 -10.98 13.24
CA HIS A 69 -4.74 -11.39 14.04
C HIS A 69 -4.82 -10.88 15.49
N MET A 70 -5.33 -9.66 15.67
CA MET A 70 -5.54 -9.04 16.98
C MET A 70 -6.84 -9.49 17.68
N ARG A 71 -7.66 -10.33 17.02
CA ARG A 71 -9.00 -10.75 17.49
C ARG A 71 -9.97 -9.59 17.72
N TRP A 72 -9.87 -8.54 16.92
CA TRP A 72 -10.80 -7.38 16.97
C TRP A 72 -12.06 -7.58 16.12
N VAL A 73 -12.05 -8.59 15.27
CA VAL A 73 -13.16 -8.99 14.40
C VAL A 73 -13.59 -10.43 14.74
N PRO A 74 -14.86 -10.79 14.52
CA PRO A 74 -15.41 -12.08 14.97
C PRO A 74 -14.96 -13.27 14.12
N PHE A 75 -14.33 -13.04 12.97
CA PHE A 75 -13.86 -14.11 12.08
C PHE A 75 -12.39 -14.46 12.35
N TYR A 76 -12.07 -15.75 12.19
CA TYR A 76 -10.72 -16.28 12.37
C TYR A 76 -10.00 -16.38 11.02
N ILE A 77 -8.77 -15.86 10.97
CA ILE A 77 -7.85 -16.08 9.85
C ILE A 77 -6.69 -16.93 10.38
N ASP A 78 -6.36 -18.00 9.65
CA ASP A 78 -5.21 -18.84 10.00
C ASP A 78 -3.92 -18.01 10.05
N THR A 79 -3.11 -18.26 11.07
CA THR A 79 -1.87 -17.51 11.30
C THR A 79 -0.87 -17.68 10.15
N ARG A 80 -0.91 -18.79 9.41
CA ARG A 80 -0.10 -18.96 8.19
C ARG A 80 -0.55 -18.03 7.07
N ILE A 81 -1.87 -17.89 6.85
CA ILE A 81 -2.41 -16.98 5.84
C ILE A 81 -2.05 -15.53 6.18
N THR A 82 -2.23 -15.15 7.44
CA THR A 82 -1.81 -13.84 7.95
C THR A 82 -0.32 -13.57 7.67
N ARG A 83 0.55 -14.54 7.99
CA ARG A 83 1.99 -14.43 7.77
C ARG A 83 2.35 -14.31 6.28
N ILE A 84 1.73 -15.10 5.41
CA ILE A 84 1.96 -15.05 3.96
C ILE A 84 1.55 -13.69 3.40
N ALA A 85 0.39 -13.18 3.79
CA ALA A 85 -0.10 -11.87 3.33
C ALA A 85 0.79 -10.72 3.80
N LEU A 86 1.30 -10.76 5.03
CA LEU A 86 2.26 -9.76 5.52
C LEU A 86 3.59 -9.81 4.76
N TRP A 87 4.09 -11.01 4.41
CA TRP A 87 5.28 -11.13 3.58
C TRP A 87 5.07 -10.62 2.16
N LEU A 88 3.90 -10.91 1.56
CA LEU A 88 3.53 -10.36 0.26
C LEU A 88 3.49 -8.83 0.30
N LEU A 89 2.93 -8.25 1.36
CA LEU A 89 2.92 -6.81 1.56
C LEU A 89 4.34 -6.24 1.63
N ILE A 90 5.23 -6.85 2.42
CA ILE A 90 6.64 -6.45 2.49
C ILE A 90 7.30 -6.50 1.11
N ILE A 91 7.12 -7.59 0.36
CA ILE A 91 7.66 -7.72 -1.00
C ILE A 91 7.10 -6.63 -1.91
N MET A 92 5.80 -6.36 -1.86
CA MET A 92 5.16 -5.33 -2.69
C MET A 92 5.69 -3.93 -2.37
N PHE A 93 5.88 -3.58 -1.10
CA PHE A 93 6.46 -2.30 -0.69
C PHE A 93 7.95 -2.18 -1.06
N LEU A 94 8.72 -3.26 -0.93
CA LEU A 94 10.11 -3.31 -1.38
C LEU A 94 10.21 -3.11 -2.89
N LEU A 95 9.40 -3.82 -3.67
CA LEU A 95 9.34 -3.68 -5.13
C LEU A 95 8.93 -2.25 -5.52
N ASN A 96 7.95 -1.65 -4.84
CA ASN A 96 7.57 -0.25 -5.06
C ASN A 96 8.73 0.71 -4.74
N THR A 97 9.48 0.46 -3.67
CA THR A 97 10.63 1.29 -3.29
C THR A 97 11.76 1.19 -4.31
N VAL A 98 12.12 -0.03 -4.72
CA VAL A 98 13.13 -0.27 -5.75
C VAL A 98 12.68 0.34 -7.08
N GLY A 99 11.42 0.15 -7.47
CA GLY A 99 10.85 0.73 -8.68
C GLY A 99 10.93 2.26 -8.69
N ASN A 100 10.60 2.91 -7.56
CA ASN A 100 10.69 4.36 -7.43
C ASN A 100 12.13 4.89 -7.50
N ILE A 101 13.10 4.16 -6.92
CA ILE A 101 14.53 4.52 -7.02
C ILE A 101 15.02 4.38 -8.46
N VAL A 102 14.74 3.24 -9.10
CA VAL A 102 15.13 2.97 -10.49
C VAL A 102 14.51 4.00 -11.45
N ALA A 103 13.24 4.39 -11.23
CA ALA A 103 12.58 5.41 -12.03
C ALA A 103 13.29 6.77 -11.93
N LYS A 104 13.70 7.20 -10.73
CA LYS A 104 14.49 8.44 -10.55
C LYS A 104 15.83 8.36 -11.28
N THR A 105 16.57 7.26 -11.13
CA THR A 105 17.87 7.08 -11.81
C THR A 105 17.72 7.03 -13.34
N ALA A 106 16.63 6.47 -13.86
CA ALA A 106 16.35 6.44 -15.30
C ALA A 106 15.96 7.83 -15.84
N LEU A 107 15.19 8.62 -15.09
CA LEU A 107 14.84 10.00 -15.43
C LEU A 107 16.08 10.91 -15.45
N GLU A 108 16.98 10.74 -14.49
CA GLU A 108 18.29 11.43 -14.44
C GLU A 108 19.14 11.05 -15.66
N LYS A 109 19.26 9.76 -15.97
CA LYS A 109 20.06 9.26 -17.11
C LYS A 109 19.54 9.71 -18.49
N HIS A 110 18.24 9.94 -18.65
CA HIS A 110 17.67 10.40 -19.92
C HIS A 110 17.72 11.93 -20.09
N SER A 111 17.94 12.68 -19.00
CA SER A 111 17.94 14.16 -18.99
C SER A 111 19.33 14.79 -19.18
N GLY A 112 20.39 14.00 -19.39
CA GLY A 112 21.69 14.51 -19.85
C GLY A 112 22.46 15.36 -18.85
N TYR A 113 22.35 15.07 -17.55
CA TYR A 113 23.31 15.48 -16.53
C TYR A 113 23.98 14.24 -15.93
#